data_AF-A0A4R8S1G7-F1
#
_entry.id   AF-A0A4R8S1G7-F1
#
_cell.length_a   1.000
_cell.length_b   1.000
_cell.length_c   1.000
_cell.angle_alpha   90.00
_cell.angle_beta   90.00
_cell.angle_gamma   90.00
#
_symmetry.space_group_name_H-M   'P 1'
#
loop_
_entity.id
_entity.type
_entity.pdbx_description
1 polymer ?
#
loop_
_entity_poly.entity_id
_entity_poly.type
_entity_poly.pdbx_seq_one_letter_code
_entity_poly.pdbx_strand_id
1 'polypeptide(L)'
;MFDSWKGPPGVEIYRPIDRPVVVLTHQVLLGETGSRQMTLSPTPARRHGLVVESLHAGRQLAWVRRNTGGWLALVTIEARTADGLNSLTMDLWLQRHQFMLPHG
;
A
#
# COMPACT_ATOMS: atom_id res chain seq x y z
N MET A 1 0.11 8.37 14.90
CA MET A 1 0.22 8.84 13.49
C MET A 1 -0.84 9.89 13.12
N PHE A 2 -2.02 9.91 13.74
CA PHE A 2 -3.04 10.95 13.53
C PHE A 2 -3.48 11.63 14.83
N ASP A 3 -2.65 11.56 15.86
CA ASP A 3 -3.01 11.92 17.24
C ASP A 3 -3.35 13.40 17.40
N SER A 4 -2.95 14.24 16.45
CA SER A 4 -3.23 15.68 16.38
C SER A 4 -4.20 16.10 15.28
N TRP A 5 -4.82 15.16 14.56
CA TRP A 5 -5.70 15.48 13.43
C TRP A 5 -7.01 16.12 13.90
N LYS A 6 -7.30 17.34 13.44
CA LYS A 6 -8.53 18.08 13.78
C LYS A 6 -9.40 18.26 12.53
N GLY A 7 -10.65 17.82 12.61
CA GLY A 7 -11.67 18.08 11.60
C GLY A 7 -12.47 19.36 11.90
N PRO A 8 -12.88 20.13 10.89
CA PRO A 8 -13.87 21.18 11.10
C PRO A 8 -15.21 20.56 11.52
N PRO A 9 -16.05 21.26 12.29
CA PRO A 9 -17.36 20.74 12.70
C PRO A 9 -18.23 20.37 11.49
N GLY A 10 -18.89 19.22 11.54
CA GLY A 10 -19.85 18.80 10.52
C GLY A 10 -19.27 18.26 9.22
N VAL A 11 -17.93 18.17 9.07
CA VAL A 11 -17.30 17.56 7.88
C VAL A 11 -16.34 16.45 8.29
N GLU A 12 -16.64 15.23 7.83
CA GLU A 12 -15.73 14.10 8.00
C GLU A 12 -14.57 14.22 7.00
N ILE A 13 -13.39 14.59 7.50
CA ILE A 13 -12.15 14.65 6.71
C ILE A 13 -11.17 13.53 7.06
N TYR A 14 -11.40 12.84 8.16
CA TYR A 14 -10.60 11.73 8.64
C TYR A 14 -11.52 10.71 9.28
N ARG A 15 -11.32 9.44 8.91
CA ARG A 15 -12.02 8.30 9.48
C ARG A 15 -11.00 7.23 9.85
N PRO A 16 -10.73 7.01 11.15
CA PRO A 16 -9.89 5.89 11.54
C PRO A 16 -10.61 4.58 11.18
N ILE A 17 -9.85 3.61 10.71
CA ILE A 17 -10.32 2.25 10.46
C ILE A 17 -9.19 1.29 10.77
N ASP A 18 -9.51 0.04 11.06
CA ASP A 18 -8.45 -0.94 11.25
C ASP A 18 -8.89 -2.31 10.72
N ARG A 19 -8.42 -2.66 9.51
CA ARG A 19 -8.85 -3.89 8.84
C ARG A 19 -7.83 -4.44 7.85
N PRO A 20 -7.80 -5.77 7.63
CA PRO A 20 -6.97 -6.36 6.58
C PRO A 20 -7.47 -5.95 5.19
N VAL A 21 -6.52 -5.79 4.27
CA VAL A 21 -6.74 -5.50 2.84
C VAL A 21 -5.74 -6.26 1.99
N VAL A 22 -6.05 -6.42 0.71
CA VAL A 22 -5.10 -6.89 -0.32
C VAL A 22 -4.83 -5.73 -1.26
N VAL A 23 -3.58 -5.27 -1.32
CA VAL A 23 -3.13 -4.16 -2.17
C VAL A 23 -2.80 -4.67 -3.57
N LEU A 24 -3.34 -4.00 -4.58
CA LEU A 24 -3.02 -4.23 -5.99
C LEU A 24 -1.76 -3.43 -6.34
N THR A 25 -0.59 -3.89 -5.94
CA THR A 25 0.68 -3.12 -6.01
C THR A 25 1.04 -2.69 -7.43
N HIS A 26 0.64 -3.46 -8.44
CA HIS A 26 0.80 -3.14 -9.86
C HIS A 26 0.09 -1.82 -10.26
N GLN A 27 -0.89 -1.36 -9.49
CA GLN A 27 -1.58 -0.09 -9.71
C GLN A 27 -1.03 1.06 -8.87
N VAL A 28 -0.08 0.79 -7.96
CA VAL A 28 0.37 1.71 -6.91
C VAL A 28 1.83 2.07 -7.05
N LEU A 29 2.71 1.06 -7.07
CA LEU A 29 4.16 1.23 -7.03
C LEU A 29 4.79 1.19 -8.42
N LEU A 30 3.97 0.92 -9.44
CA LEU A 30 4.42 0.32 -10.68
C LEU A 30 3.76 1.03 -11.85
N GLY A 31 4.30 2.18 -12.23
CA GLY A 31 4.38 2.49 -13.66
C GLY A 31 5.30 1.43 -14.27
N GLU A 32 4.76 0.58 -15.14
CA GLU A 32 5.48 -0.50 -15.86
C GLU A 32 5.93 -1.75 -15.11
N THR A 33 5.12 -2.36 -14.24
CA THR A 33 5.36 -3.80 -13.96
C THR A 33 4.10 -4.63 -14.04
N GLY A 34 3.88 -5.11 -15.25
CA GLY A 34 3.10 -6.28 -15.54
C GLY A 34 3.57 -6.78 -16.89
N SER A 35 4.11 -8.00 -16.91
CA SER A 35 4.23 -8.90 -18.06
C SER A 35 5.49 -8.94 -18.95
N ARG A 36 6.52 -8.08 -18.84
CA ARG A 36 7.70 -8.23 -19.73
C ARG A 36 9.06 -7.70 -19.27
N GLN A 37 9.36 -7.70 -17.98
CA GLN A 37 10.77 -7.78 -17.58
C GLN A 37 11.06 -9.23 -17.24
N MET A 38 11.27 -10.04 -18.29
CA MET A 38 12.12 -11.22 -18.13
C MET A 38 13.52 -10.71 -17.74
N THR A 39 13.71 -10.52 -16.44
CA THR A 39 14.91 -10.90 -15.71
C THR A 39 16.24 -10.43 -16.29
N LEU A 40 16.37 -9.11 -16.54
CA LEU A 40 17.68 -8.48 -16.79
C LEU A 40 18.37 -8.00 -15.49
N SER A 41 17.71 -8.12 -14.34
CA SER A 41 18.32 -7.73 -13.07
C SER A 41 19.54 -8.61 -12.76
N PRO A 42 20.67 -8.01 -12.32
CA PRO A 42 21.85 -8.77 -11.90
C PRO A 42 21.51 -9.84 -10.86
N THR A 43 22.23 -10.97 -10.89
CA THR A 43 22.02 -12.08 -9.94
C THR A 43 21.97 -11.66 -8.46
N PRO A 44 22.83 -10.75 -7.96
CA PRO A 44 22.72 -10.26 -6.59
C PRO A 44 21.39 -9.58 -6.29
N ALA A 45 20.89 -8.73 -7.20
CA ALA A 45 19.61 -8.04 -7.04
C ALA A 45 18.43 -9.02 -6.99
N ARG A 46 18.48 -10.12 -7.75
CA ARG A 46 17.45 -11.16 -7.70
C ARG A 46 17.45 -11.95 -6.39
N ARG A 47 18.63 -12.12 -5.77
CA ARG A 47 18.79 -12.88 -4.52
C ARG A 47 18.51 -12.05 -3.27
N HIS A 48 18.85 -10.76 -3.29
CA HIS A 48 18.86 -9.91 -2.09
C HIS A 48 17.94 -8.68 -2.21
N GLY A 49 17.32 -8.47 -3.38
CA GLY A 49 16.43 -7.33 -3.62
C GLY A 49 15.07 -7.47 -2.94
N LEU A 50 14.36 -6.35 -2.80
CA LEU A 50 13.02 -6.29 -2.25
C LEU A 50 12.01 -6.97 -3.19
N VAL A 51 11.16 -7.82 -2.63
CA VAL A 51 10.05 -8.46 -3.34
C VAL A 51 8.77 -7.68 -3.08
N VAL A 52 8.16 -7.21 -4.17
CA VAL A 52 6.83 -6.60 -4.16
C VAL A 52 5.90 -7.51 -4.94
N GLU A 53 4.99 -8.17 -4.23
CA GLU A 53 4.04 -9.09 -4.84
C GLU A 53 2.91 -8.30 -5.51
N SER A 54 2.41 -8.76 -6.66
CA SER A 54 1.32 -8.10 -7.39
C SER A 54 0.03 -7.93 -6.57
N LEU A 55 -0.18 -8.85 -5.63
CA LEU A 55 -1.22 -8.83 -4.61
C LEU A 55 -0.52 -8.88 -3.25
N HIS A 56 -0.58 -7.80 -2.48
CA HIS A 56 0.22 -7.68 -1.26
C HIS A 56 -0.68 -7.53 -0.05
N ALA A 57 -0.50 -8.37 0.97
CA ALA A 57 -1.27 -8.26 2.20
C ALA A 57 -0.95 -6.94 2.92
N GLY A 58 -1.99 -6.24 3.36
CA GLY A 58 -1.86 -4.96 4.04
C GLY A 58 -2.92 -4.75 5.10
N ARG A 59 -2.79 -3.64 5.81
CA ARG A 59 -3.76 -3.20 6.82
C ARG A 59 -4.14 -1.76 6.57
N GLN A 60 -5.42 -1.51 6.37
CA GLN A 60 -5.93 -0.15 6.23
C GLN A 60 -6.12 0.47 7.61
N LEU A 61 -5.53 1.64 7.81
CA LEU A 61 -5.51 2.37 9.09
C LEU A 61 -6.42 3.61 9.11
N ALA A 62 -6.71 4.17 7.94
CA ALA A 62 -7.58 5.34 7.85
C ALA A 62 -8.19 5.53 6.46
N TRP A 63 -9.22 6.38 6.41
CA TRP A 63 -9.54 7.19 5.25
C TRP A 63 -9.27 8.67 5.56
N VAL A 64 -8.69 9.38 4.60
CA VAL A 64 -8.44 10.83 4.65
C VAL A 64 -9.05 11.49 3.43
N ARG A 65 -9.80 12.57 3.64
CA ARG A 65 -10.45 13.31 2.56
C ARG A 65 -9.49 14.37 2.02
N ARG A 66 -9.28 14.37 0.70
CA ARG A 66 -8.51 15.39 0.00
C ARG A 66 -9.31 16.68 -0.12
N ASN A 67 -8.62 17.80 -0.34
CA ASN A 67 -9.25 19.08 -0.68
C ASN A 67 -10.07 19.03 -1.99
N THR A 68 -9.82 18.06 -2.87
CA THR A 68 -10.64 17.77 -4.07
C THR A 68 -11.91 16.98 -3.77
N GLY A 69 -12.21 16.70 -2.50
CA GLY A 69 -13.41 15.97 -2.05
C GLY A 69 -13.33 14.44 -2.11
N GLY A 70 -12.36 13.89 -2.83
CA GLY A 70 -12.11 12.45 -2.90
C GLY A 70 -11.38 11.90 -1.67
N TRP A 71 -11.52 10.59 -1.41
CA TRP A 71 -10.90 9.91 -0.28
C TRP A 71 -9.64 9.13 -0.66
N LEU A 72 -8.65 9.13 0.22
CA LEU A 72 -7.47 8.28 0.17
C LEU A 72 -7.45 7.37 1.41
N ALA A 73 -7.15 6.11 1.21
CA ALA A 73 -6.87 5.18 2.29
C ALA A 73 -5.40 5.30 2.68
N LEU A 74 -5.12 5.31 3.99
CA LEU A 74 -3.79 4.97 4.47
C LEU A 74 -3.74 3.45 4.66
N VAL A 75 -2.82 2.77 3.98
CA VAL A 75 -2.60 1.33 4.09
C VAL A 75 -1.14 1.05 4.36
N THR A 76 -0.87 0.25 5.37
CA THR A 76 0.48 -0.23 5.68
C THR A 76 0.68 -1.63 5.10
N ILE A 77 1.83 -1.87 4.48
CA ILE A 77 2.28 -3.19 4.01
C ILE A 77 3.69 -3.49 4.52
N GLU A 78 4.04 -4.77 4.64
CA GLU A 78 5.39 -5.23 4.93
C GLU A 78 5.94 -5.98 3.70
N ALA A 79 7.00 -5.47 3.10
CA ALA A 79 7.73 -6.16 2.03
C ALA A 79 9.02 -6.76 2.58
N ARG A 80 9.52 -7.82 1.94
CA ARG A 80 10.72 -8.53 2.36
C ARG A 80 11.71 -8.68 1.22
N THR A 81 12.99 -8.82 1.54
CA THR A 81 13.99 -9.21 0.55
C THR A 81 13.82 -10.67 0.15
N ALA A 82 14.26 -11.03 -1.06
CA ALA A 82 14.11 -12.38 -1.61
C ALA A 82 14.83 -13.46 -0.79
N ASP A 83 15.89 -13.09 -0.07
CA ASP A 83 16.62 -13.95 0.88
C ASP A 83 15.96 -14.01 2.27
N GLY A 84 14.90 -13.24 2.49
CA GLY A 84 14.17 -13.17 3.77
C GLY A 84 14.94 -12.49 4.90
N LEU A 85 16.12 -11.94 4.66
CA LEU A 85 16.98 -11.38 5.70
C LEU A 85 16.53 -9.99 6.17
N ASN A 86 15.80 -9.25 5.32
CA ASN A 86 15.35 -7.89 5.61
C ASN A 86 13.86 -7.74 5.35
N SER A 87 13.22 -6.88 6.15
CA SER A 87 11.84 -6.46 6.01
C SER A 87 11.72 -4.94 6.03
N LEU A 88 10.80 -4.39 5.24
CA LEU A 88 10.50 -2.97 5.18
C LEU A 88 8.99 -2.77 5.35
N THR A 89 8.60 -1.97 6.32
CA THR A 89 7.22 -1.48 6.45
C THR A 89 7.05 -0.21 5.62
N MET A 90 6.00 -0.15 4.82
CA MET A 90 5.68 0.98 3.94
C MET A 90 4.24 1.43 4.17
N ASP A 91 4.07 2.75 4.26
CA ASP A 91 2.76 3.39 4.30
C ASP A 91 2.41 3.92 2.90
N LEU A 92 1.25 3.50 2.40
CA LEU A 92 0.76 3.79 1.06
C LEU A 92 -0.52 4.60 1.14
N TRP A 93 -0.60 5.65 0.31
CA TRP A 93 -1.81 6.42 0.08
C TRP A 93 -2.55 5.88 -1.14
N LEU A 94 -3.66 5.18 -0.89
CA LEU A 94 -4.36 4.42 -1.93
C LEU A 94 -5.74 4.98 -2.25
N GLN A 95 -6.11 4.95 -3.52
CA GLN A 95 -7.48 5.08 -3.95
C GLN A 95 -8.22 3.76 -3.71
N ARG A 96 -9.56 3.81 -3.58
CA ARG A 96 -10.40 2.65 -3.25
C ARG A 96 -10.26 1.46 -4.22
N HIS A 97 -9.94 1.71 -5.48
CA HIS A 97 -9.79 0.65 -6.49
C HIS A 97 -8.42 -0.03 -6.46
N GLN A 98 -7.42 0.55 -5.79
CA GLN A 98 -6.05 0.03 -5.70
C GLN A 98 -5.88 -1.04 -4.60
N PHE A 99 -6.96 -1.41 -3.92
CA PHE A 99 -6.97 -2.49 -2.94
C PHE A 99 -8.37 -3.10 -2.81
N MET A 100 -8.40 -4.32 -2.30
CA MET A 100 -9.60 -5.11 -2.09
C MET A 100 -9.72 -5.51 -0.62
N LEU A 101 -10.95 -5.78 -0.18
CA LEU A 101 -11.15 -6.48 1.09
C LEU A 101 -10.92 -7.97 0.85
N PRO A 102 -10.28 -8.69 1.79
CA PRO A 102 -10.21 -10.14 1.70
C PRO A 102 -11.64 -10.68 1.63
N HIS A 103 -11.90 -11.61 0.71
CA HIS A 103 -13.13 -12.38 0.76
C HIS A 103 -13.09 -13.20 2.05
N GLY A 104 -14.09 -13.00 2.92
CA GLY A 104 -14.24 -13.72 4.19
C GLY A 104 -14.71 -15.14 4.01
#